data_AF-U2KY42-F1
#
_entry.id   AF-U2KY42-F1
#
_cell.length_a   1.000
_cell.length_b   1.000
_cell.length_c   1.000
_cell.angle_alpha   90.00
_cell.angle_beta   90.00
_cell.angle_gamma   90.00
#
_symmetry.space_group_name_H-M   'P 1'
#
loop_
_entity.id
_entity.type
_entity.pdbx_description
1 polymer ?
#
loop_
_entity_poly.entity_id
_entity_poly.type
_entity_poly.pdbx_seq_one_letter_code
_entity_poly.pdbx_strand_id
1 'polypeptide(L)'
;MRDLLFRAKRTDNDELIEGNDEWIEGSYVHLNLGRHYIFTGKLDLTQHNYKGRIGFECFEVNPETVGQYTDVNDSNGTKIFEGDIIQYTYATNSDLTHIGYVAYSSGEFYIEDIISGEETFMSSLTDDDYTYKVIGNIYDIDGSAYWDWLNSCMFK
;
A
#
# COMPACT_ATOMS: atom_id res chain seq x y z
N MET A 1 1.70 -17.63 11.65
CA MET A 1 2.65 -17.41 10.54
C MET A 1 2.07 -16.24 9.77
N ARG A 2 2.82 -15.15 9.63
CA ARG A 2 2.38 -13.94 8.92
C ARG A 2 2.72 -14.10 7.44
N ASP A 3 1.78 -13.78 6.56
CA ASP A 3 2.03 -13.83 5.13
C ASP A 3 2.90 -12.63 4.74
N LEU A 4 4.03 -12.90 4.09
CA LEU A 4 4.95 -11.87 3.61
C LEU A 4 4.48 -11.38 2.25
N LEU A 5 3.50 -10.48 2.25
CA LEU A 5 2.98 -9.81 1.06
C LEU A 5 3.40 -8.34 1.07
N PHE A 6 3.90 -7.87 -0.06
CA PHE A 6 4.34 -6.49 -0.26
C PHE A 6 3.65 -5.88 -1.47
N ARG A 7 3.54 -4.55 -1.48
CA ARG A 7 3.10 -3.76 -2.62
C ARG A 7 4.08 -2.62 -2.88
N ALA A 8 4.37 -2.32 -4.15
CA ALA A 8 5.28 -1.23 -4.51
C ALA A 8 4.97 -0.68 -5.91
N LYS A 9 5.39 0.56 -6.18
CA LYS A 9 5.32 1.15 -7.51
C LYS A 9 6.42 0.62 -8.41
N ARG A 10 6.07 0.28 -9.64
CA ARG A 10 7.02 -0.15 -10.66
C ARG A 10 7.88 1.01 -11.15
N THR A 11 9.15 0.75 -11.45
CA THR A 11 10.07 1.75 -12.05
C THR A 11 10.10 1.66 -13.56
N ASP A 12 9.65 0.54 -14.14
CA ASP A 12 9.68 0.26 -15.57
C ASP A 12 8.35 0.61 -16.26
N ASN A 13 7.61 1.57 -15.72
CA ASN A 13 6.34 2.03 -16.27
C ASN A 13 6.55 2.63 -17.67
N ASP A 14 6.40 1.79 -18.69
CA ASP A 14 6.17 2.25 -20.05
C ASP A 14 4.71 2.70 -20.13
N GLU A 15 4.50 4.02 -20.18
CA GLU A 15 3.17 4.67 -20.25
C GLU A 15 2.34 4.21 -21.46
N LEU A 16 2.96 3.50 -22.42
CA LEU A 16 2.38 3.08 -23.68
C LEU A 16 1.63 1.73 -23.64
N ILE A 17 1.62 1.03 -22.49
CA ILE A 17 0.95 -0.27 -22.37
C ILE A 17 -0.37 -0.12 -21.60
N GLU A 18 -1.51 -0.22 -22.30
CA GLU A 18 -2.82 -0.31 -21.66
C GLU A 18 -2.88 -1.51 -20.69
N GLY A 19 -3.29 -1.25 -19.45
CA GLY A 19 -3.34 -2.26 -18.38
C GLY A 19 -2.05 -2.39 -17.56
N ASN A 20 -1.12 -1.45 -17.69
CA ASN A 20 0.07 -1.38 -16.85
C ASN A 20 -0.31 -0.85 -15.45
N ASP A 21 -0.61 -1.75 -14.51
CA ASP A 21 -0.85 -1.39 -13.11
C ASP A 21 0.44 -0.81 -12.50
N GLU A 22 0.39 0.48 -12.11
CA GLU A 22 1.52 1.19 -11.49
C GLU A 22 1.99 0.51 -10.19
N TRP A 23 1.04 -0.05 -9.44
CA TRP A 23 1.26 -0.76 -8.19
C TRP A 23 1.22 -2.28 -8.41
N ILE A 24 2.22 -2.99 -7.89
CA ILE A 24 2.30 -4.44 -7.99
C ILE A 24 2.40 -5.10 -6.62
N GLU A 25 1.67 -6.20 -6.43
CA GLU A 25 1.67 -7.00 -5.20
C GLU A 25 2.45 -8.30 -5.37
N GLY A 26 3.17 -8.73 -4.33
CA GLY A 26 3.85 -10.02 -4.31
C GLY A 26 4.97 -10.12 -3.29
N SER A 27 5.92 -11.02 -3.57
CA SER A 27 7.09 -11.25 -2.74
C SER A 27 8.18 -10.25 -3.06
N TYR A 28 8.60 -9.46 -2.07
CA TYR A 28 9.67 -8.49 -2.21
C TYR A 28 11.05 -9.14 -2.12
N VAL A 29 11.93 -8.78 -3.05
CA VAL A 29 13.31 -9.25 -3.12
C VAL A 29 14.25 -8.07 -3.37
N HIS A 30 15.24 -7.93 -2.50
CA HIS A 30 16.39 -7.06 -2.72
C HIS A 30 17.54 -7.89 -3.30
N LEU A 31 17.99 -7.55 -4.51
CA LEU A 31 19.10 -8.19 -5.19
C LEU A 31 20.37 -7.35 -5.09
N ASN A 32 21.52 -8.00 -5.31
CA ASN A 32 22.81 -7.32 -5.38
C ASN A 32 22.76 -6.15 -6.38
N LEU A 33 23.58 -5.12 -6.12
CA LEU A 33 23.66 -3.86 -6.88
C LEU A 33 22.51 -2.88 -6.63
N GLY A 34 21.74 -3.05 -5.56
CA GLY A 34 20.71 -2.07 -5.17
C GLY A 34 19.44 -2.14 -6.00
N ARG A 35 19.12 -3.31 -6.58
CA ARG A 35 17.91 -3.50 -7.39
C ARG A 35 16.81 -4.16 -6.55
N HIS A 36 15.59 -3.69 -6.74
CA HIS A 36 14.44 -4.05 -5.92
C HIS A 36 13.33 -4.60 -6.80
N TYR A 37 12.79 -5.75 -6.43
CA TYR A 37 11.79 -6.46 -7.23
C TYR A 37 10.60 -6.93 -6.42
N ILE A 38 9.45 -7.00 -7.07
CA ILE A 38 8.28 -7.76 -6.60
C ILE A 38 8.05 -8.94 -7.54
N PHE A 39 7.94 -10.14 -6.99
CA PHE A 39 7.56 -11.36 -7.68
C PHE A 39 6.06 -11.64 -7.45
N THR A 40 5.26 -11.68 -8.51
CA THR A 40 3.80 -11.83 -8.40
C THR A 40 3.36 -13.28 -8.11
N GLY A 41 4.29 -14.24 -8.25
CA GLY A 41 4.01 -15.68 -8.18
C GLY A 41 3.41 -16.25 -9.46
N LYS A 42 3.16 -15.42 -10.49
CA LYS A 42 2.72 -15.90 -11.81
C LYS A 42 3.90 -16.41 -12.63
N LEU A 43 3.63 -17.37 -13.51
CA LEU A 43 4.62 -17.85 -14.47
C LEU A 43 4.70 -16.89 -15.65
N ASP A 44 5.91 -16.45 -15.97
CA ASP A 44 6.17 -15.72 -17.20
C ASP A 44 6.45 -16.71 -18.34
N LEU A 45 5.44 -16.91 -19.17
CA LEU A 45 5.45 -17.80 -20.33
C LEU A 45 5.89 -17.09 -21.63
N THR A 46 6.31 -15.82 -21.56
CA THR A 46 6.70 -15.05 -22.74
C THR A 46 8.07 -15.48 -23.28
N GLN A 47 8.32 -15.23 -24.57
CA GLN A 47 9.58 -15.58 -25.24
C GLN A 47 10.81 -14.80 -24.69
N HIS A 48 10.60 -13.82 -23.81
CA HIS A 48 11.66 -13.05 -23.14
C HIS A 48 12.43 -13.88 -22.11
N ASN A 49 11.85 -14.97 -21.59
CA ASN A 49 12.60 -16.02 -20.90
C ASN A 49 13.36 -16.90 -21.93
N TYR A 50 14.36 -16.28 -22.54
CA TYR A 50 15.23 -16.79 -23.58
C TYR A 50 15.77 -18.20 -23.21
N LYS A 51 15.55 -19.18 -24.10
CA LYS A 51 16.07 -20.57 -24.06
C LYS A 51 15.28 -21.60 -23.24
N GLY A 52 13.95 -21.53 -23.22
CA GLY A 52 13.11 -22.62 -22.70
C GLY A 52 13.22 -22.81 -21.18
N ARG A 53 13.51 -21.72 -20.46
CA ARG A 53 13.53 -21.70 -19.00
C ARG A 53 12.20 -21.14 -18.50
N ILE A 54 11.64 -21.78 -17.48
CA ILE A 54 10.47 -21.27 -16.76
C ILE A 54 10.97 -20.14 -15.87
N GLY A 55 10.47 -18.92 -16.10
CA GLY A 55 10.69 -17.76 -15.24
C GLY A 55 9.43 -17.42 -14.45
N PHE A 56 9.63 -16.66 -13.36
CA PHE A 56 8.54 -16.04 -12.63
C PHE A 56 8.39 -14.59 -13.09
N GLU A 57 7.14 -14.14 -13.19
CA GLU A 57 6.84 -12.73 -13.42
C GLU A 57 7.36 -11.90 -12.24
N CYS A 58 8.24 -10.95 -12.56
CA CYS A 58 8.78 -10.01 -11.59
C CYS A 58 8.96 -8.64 -12.23
N PHE A 59 8.83 -7.60 -11.42
CA PHE A 59 8.92 -6.21 -11.86
C PHE A 59 9.91 -5.47 -10.97
N GLU A 60 10.73 -4.61 -11.59
CA GLU A 60 11.60 -3.70 -10.85
C GLU A 60 10.74 -2.59 -10.24
N VAL A 61 10.98 -2.27 -8.97
CA VAL A 61 10.13 -1.36 -8.18
C VAL A 61 10.94 -0.26 -7.51
N ASN A 62 10.28 0.85 -7.20
CA ASN A 62 10.88 1.92 -6.43
C ASN A 62 10.97 1.47 -4.97
N PRO A 63 12.19 1.31 -4.39
CA PRO A 63 12.37 0.87 -3.02
C PRO A 63 11.67 1.74 -1.98
N GLU A 64 11.50 3.04 -2.23
CA GLU A 64 10.85 3.95 -1.30
C GLU A 64 9.36 3.64 -1.16
N THR A 65 8.75 3.09 -2.20
CA THR A 65 7.30 2.80 -2.24
C THR A 65 6.94 1.40 -1.72
N VAL A 66 7.92 0.62 -1.27
CA VAL A 66 7.70 -0.75 -0.80
C VAL A 66 6.99 -0.71 0.55
N GLY A 67 5.72 -1.13 0.56
CA GLY A 67 4.92 -1.26 1.76
C GLY A 67 4.54 -2.72 2.04
N GLN A 68 4.61 -3.13 3.30
CA GLN A 68 4.18 -4.46 3.72
C GLN A 68 2.67 -4.48 4.02
N TYR A 69 2.01 -5.59 3.69
CA TYR A 69 0.62 -5.85 4.07
C TYR A 69 0.47 -5.93 5.59
N THR A 70 -0.51 -5.22 6.12
CA THR A 70 -0.76 -5.09 7.56
C THR A 70 -1.41 -6.32 8.21
N ASP A 71 -1.86 -7.30 7.40
CA ASP A 71 -2.80 -8.37 7.78
C ASP A 71 -4.24 -7.89 8.03
N VAL A 72 -4.53 -6.61 7.73
CA VAL A 72 -5.85 -6.00 7.89
C VAL A 72 -6.40 -5.58 6.53
N ASN A 73 -7.68 -5.90 6.30
CA ASN A 73 -8.44 -5.39 5.17
C ASN A 73 -9.35 -4.25 5.63
N ASP A 74 -9.61 -3.30 4.73
CA ASP A 74 -10.63 -2.28 4.92
C ASP A 74 -12.04 -2.88 4.86
N SER A 75 -13.06 -2.07 5.12
CA SER A 75 -14.45 -2.53 5.17
C SER A 75 -14.99 -3.04 3.82
N ASN A 76 -14.30 -2.81 2.70
CA ASN A 76 -14.64 -3.33 1.37
C ASN A 76 -13.83 -4.58 1.00
N GLY A 77 -12.94 -5.05 1.88
CA GLY A 77 -12.05 -6.18 1.62
C GLY A 77 -10.76 -5.80 0.90
N THR A 78 -10.46 -4.51 0.75
CA THR A 78 -9.19 -4.03 0.19
C THR A 78 -8.09 -4.20 1.23
N LYS A 79 -6.98 -4.84 0.85
CA LYS A 79 -5.81 -4.99 1.72
C LYS A 79 -5.19 -3.64 2.05
N ILE A 80 -4.85 -3.42 3.32
CA ILE A 80 -4.17 -2.21 3.79
C ILE A 80 -2.67 -2.50 3.88
N PHE A 81 -1.85 -1.67 3.24
CA PHE A 81 -0.40 -1.74 3.25
C PHE A 81 0.21 -0.52 3.94
N GLU A 82 1.48 -0.62 4.34
CA GLU A 82 2.27 0.55 4.72
C GLU A 82 2.27 1.62 3.60
N GLY A 83 2.16 2.88 4.01
CA GLY A 83 2.01 4.03 3.14
C GLY A 83 0.57 4.30 2.68
N ASP A 84 -0.40 3.40 2.96
CA ASP A 84 -1.80 3.67 2.64
C ASP A 84 -2.36 4.79 3.49
N ILE A 85 -3.13 5.65 2.85
CA ILE A 85 -3.93 6.67 3.51
C ILE A 85 -5.33 6.10 3.65
N ILE A 86 -5.79 6.06 4.90
CA ILE A 86 -7.08 5.50 5.26
C ILE A 86 -7.97 6.58 5.88
N GLN A 87 -9.23 6.50 5.53
CA GLN A 87 -10.30 7.15 6.26
C GLN A 87 -10.78 6.18 7.34
N TYR A 88 -10.93 6.66 8.58
CA TYR A 88 -11.43 5.84 9.67
C TYR A 88 -12.40 6.59 10.58
N THR A 89 -13.36 5.86 11.14
CA THR A 89 -14.35 6.37 12.11
C THR A 89 -14.49 5.42 13.28
N TYR A 90 -14.79 5.98 14.44
CA TYR A 90 -15.15 5.23 15.64
C TYR A 90 -16.65 4.92 15.59
N ALA A 91 -17.05 3.67 15.83
CA ALA A 91 -18.45 3.25 15.85
C ALA A 91 -19.26 3.97 16.93
N THR A 92 -18.60 4.39 18.01
CA THR A 92 -19.22 5.15 19.11
C THR A 92 -19.34 6.64 18.83
N ASN A 93 -18.66 7.16 17.80
CA ASN A 93 -18.68 8.57 17.43
C ASN A 93 -18.52 8.74 15.90
N SER A 94 -19.56 8.34 15.16
CA SER A 94 -19.61 8.37 13.69
C SER A 94 -19.54 9.76 13.09
N ASP A 95 -19.68 10.81 13.91
CA ASP A 95 -19.72 12.20 13.45
C ASP A 95 -18.32 12.78 13.19
N LEU A 96 -17.26 12.07 13.62
CA LEU A 96 -15.87 12.45 13.37
C LEU A 96 -15.22 11.45 12.43
N THR A 97 -14.93 11.94 11.22
CA THR A 97 -14.08 11.25 10.24
C THR A 97 -12.64 11.66 10.46
N HIS A 98 -11.77 10.66 10.61
CA HIS A 98 -10.34 10.83 10.70
C HIS A 98 -9.67 10.37 9.40
N ILE A 99 -8.52 10.97 9.11
CA ILE A 99 -7.67 10.56 8.00
C ILE A 99 -6.27 10.38 8.54
N GLY A 100 -5.71 9.20 8.35
CA GLY A 100 -4.34 8.88 8.76
C GLY A 100 -3.65 8.06 7.70
N TYR A 101 -2.31 7.98 7.79
CA TYR A 101 -1.54 7.09 6.95
C TYR A 101 -0.94 5.95 7.78
N VAL A 102 -0.79 4.79 7.16
CA VAL A 102 -0.30 3.58 7.80
C VAL A 102 1.21 3.55 7.74
N ALA A 103 1.84 3.34 8.90
CA ALA A 103 3.27 3.28 9.05
C ALA A 103 3.68 2.09 9.94
N TYR A 104 4.96 1.74 9.92
CA TYR A 104 5.52 0.68 10.74
C TYR A 104 6.64 1.21 11.63
N SER A 105 6.54 0.96 12.94
CA SER A 105 7.57 1.33 13.91
C SER A 105 7.53 0.39 15.10
N SER A 106 8.68 0.17 15.74
CA SER A 106 8.78 -0.58 17.00
C SER A 106 8.14 -1.98 17.00
N GLY A 107 8.05 -2.63 15.84
CA GLY A 107 7.52 -4.00 15.72
C GLY A 107 6.05 -4.06 15.31
N GLU A 108 5.37 -2.93 15.14
CA GLU A 108 3.93 -2.88 14.92
C GLU A 108 3.52 -1.83 13.87
N PHE A 109 2.38 -2.08 13.21
CA PHE A 109 1.74 -1.09 12.35
C PHE A 109 0.91 -0.12 13.17
N TYR A 110 0.96 1.14 12.80
CA TYR A 110 0.17 2.21 13.41
C TYR A 110 -0.37 3.13 12.32
N ILE A 111 -1.37 3.90 12.69
CA ILE A 111 -1.94 4.97 11.89
C ILE A 111 -1.48 6.28 12.52
N GLU A 112 -0.83 7.14 11.75
CA GLU A 112 -0.57 8.51 12.15
C GLU A 112 -1.67 9.40 11.56
N ASP A 113 -2.46 10.04 12.42
CA ASP A 113 -3.49 10.98 11.99
C ASP A 113 -2.85 12.20 11.33
N ILE A 114 -3.30 12.56 10.13
CA ILE A 114 -2.71 13.62 9.32
C ILE A 114 -2.89 15.00 9.96
N ILE A 115 -3.95 15.20 10.76
CA ILE A 115 -4.29 16.50 11.34
C ILE A 115 -3.70 16.63 12.73
N SER A 116 -3.95 15.64 13.61
CA SER A 116 -3.51 15.70 15.00
C SER A 116 -2.07 15.23 15.19
N GLY A 117 -1.53 14.42 14.26
CA GLY A 117 -0.25 13.74 14.42
C GLY A 117 -0.27 12.64 15.49
N GLU A 118 -1.46 12.24 15.96
CA GLU A 118 -1.58 11.17 16.95
C GLU A 118 -1.34 9.81 16.30
N GLU A 119 -0.49 9.00 16.95
CA GLU A 119 -0.20 7.64 16.54
C GLU A 119 -1.16 6.67 17.24
N THR A 120 -1.85 5.85 16.44
CA THR A 120 -2.76 4.82 16.94
C THR A 120 -2.36 3.45 16.40
N PHE A 121 -1.95 2.56 17.30
CA PHE A 121 -1.54 1.20 16.94
C PHE A 121 -2.69 0.41 16.33
N MET A 122 -2.45 -0.26 15.20
CA MET A 122 -3.51 -1.02 14.51
C MET A 122 -4.00 -2.22 15.33
N SER A 123 -3.18 -2.79 16.23
CA SER A 123 -3.66 -3.86 17.14
C SER A 123 -4.60 -3.35 18.23
N SER A 124 -4.67 -2.04 18.48
CA SER A 124 -5.64 -1.47 19.41
C SER A 124 -7.03 -1.35 18.79
N LEU A 125 -7.13 -1.55 17.47
CA LEU A 125 -8.34 -1.33 16.69
C LEU A 125 -9.06 -2.64 16.31
N THR A 126 -8.91 -3.66 17.16
CA THR A 126 -9.22 -5.07 16.88
C THR A 126 -10.69 -5.46 16.89
N ASP A 127 -11.64 -4.54 17.02
CA ASP A 127 -13.06 -4.88 17.14
C ASP A 127 -13.92 -4.11 16.14
N ASP A 128 -15.14 -4.63 15.89
CA ASP A 128 -16.25 -4.12 15.05
C ASP A 128 -16.61 -2.63 15.25
N ASP A 129 -15.87 -1.95 16.13
CA ASP A 129 -15.98 -0.54 16.50
C ASP A 129 -15.27 0.40 15.53
N TYR A 130 -14.65 -0.08 14.45
CA TYR A 130 -14.02 0.78 13.45
C TYR A 130 -14.45 0.45 12.03
N THR A 131 -14.70 1.49 11.25
CA THR A 131 -14.78 1.35 9.80
C THR A 131 -13.55 1.98 9.16
N TYR A 132 -12.94 1.27 8.23
CA TYR A 132 -11.76 1.74 7.49
C TYR A 132 -12.07 1.73 6.01
N LYS A 133 -11.51 2.70 5.32
CA LYS A 133 -11.52 2.73 3.87
C LYS A 133 -10.18 3.23 3.38
N VAL A 134 -9.52 2.45 2.51
CA VAL A 134 -8.34 2.96 1.79
C VAL A 134 -8.82 4.04 0.82
N ILE A 135 -8.23 5.23 0.90
CA ILE A 135 -8.60 6.38 0.06
C ILE A 135 -7.44 6.91 -0.80
N GLY A 136 -6.23 6.42 -0.57
CA GLY A 136 -5.04 6.78 -1.35
C GLY A 136 -3.77 6.19 -0.75
N ASN A 137 -2.63 6.65 -1.24
CA ASN A 137 -1.31 6.29 -0.73
C ASN A 137 -0.40 7.52 -0.72
N ILE A 138 0.52 7.60 0.24
CA ILE A 138 1.43 8.74 0.40
C ILE A 138 2.31 9.00 -0.83
N TYR A 139 2.54 7.98 -1.66
CA TYR A 139 3.35 8.09 -2.89
C TYR A 139 2.54 8.47 -4.15
N ASP A 140 1.22 8.62 -4.04
CA ASP A 140 0.34 9.05 -5.13
C ASP A 140 0.01 10.54 -5.09
N ILE A 141 0.30 11.22 -3.98
CA ILE A 141 -0.10 12.62 -3.80
C ILE A 141 1.06 13.55 -4.15
N ASP A 142 0.84 14.39 -5.16
CA ASP A 142 1.71 15.53 -5.43
C ASP A 142 1.55 16.58 -4.32
N GLY A 143 2.67 17.04 -3.75
CA GLY A 143 2.70 18.03 -2.67
C GLY A 143 2.01 19.36 -3.01
N SER A 144 1.83 19.69 -4.30
CA SER A 144 1.06 20.86 -4.73
C SER A 144 -0.46 20.71 -4.62
N ALA A 145 -0.99 19.49 -4.61
CA ALA A 145 -2.42 19.18 -4.56
C ALA A 145 -2.87 18.56 -3.22
N TYR A 146 -1.94 18.33 -2.29
CA TYR A 146 -2.18 17.60 -1.05
C TYR A 146 -3.33 18.17 -0.21
N TRP A 147 -3.34 19.48 0.03
CA TRP A 147 -4.38 20.13 0.84
C TRP A 147 -5.74 20.14 0.16
N ASP A 148 -5.79 20.31 -1.16
CA ASP A 148 -7.02 20.26 -1.93
C ASP A 148 -7.62 18.84 -1.93
N TRP A 149 -6.76 17.83 -2.07
CA TRP A 149 -7.15 16.42 -1.96
C TRP A 149 -7.67 16.09 -0.55
N LEU A 150 -6.95 16.47 0.51
CA LEU A 150 -7.38 16.26 1.89
C LEU A 150 -8.75 16.89 2.17
N ASN A 151 -8.97 18.12 1.72
CA ASN A 151 -10.26 18.80 1.88
C ASN A 151 -11.39 18.05 1.13
N SER A 152 -11.12 17.52 -0.07
CA SER A 152 -12.07 16.69 -0.83
C SER A 152 -12.43 15.37 -0.11
N CYS A 153 -11.55 14.85 0.73
CA CYS A 153 -11.77 13.64 1.50
C CYS A 153 -12.53 13.90 2.81
N MET A 154 -12.30 15.04 3.47
CA MET A 154 -12.92 15.36 4.77
C MET A 154 -14.36 15.87 4.70
N PHE A 155 -14.75 16.56 3.63
CA PHE A 155 -16.04 17.27 3.55
C PHE A 155 -17.08 16.61 2.61
N LYS A 156 -17.03 15.27 2.47
CA LYS A 156 -17.99 14.50 1.65
C LYS A 156 -19.15 13.92 2.47
#